data_AF-A0A2S6I961-F1
#
_entry.id   AF-A0A2S6I961-F1
#
_cell.length_a   1.000
_cell.length_b   1.000
_cell.length_c   1.000
_cell.angle_alpha   90.00
_cell.angle_beta   90.00
_cell.angle_gamma   90.00
#
_symmetry.space_group_name_H-M   'P 1'
#
loop_
_entity.id
_entity.type
_entity.pdbx_description
1 polymer ?
#
loop_
_entity_poly.entity_id
_entity_poly.type
_entity_poly.pdbx_seq_one_letter_code
_entity_poly.pdbx_strand_id
1 'polypeptide(L)'
;MYRLLSLSLLLLTACGTYQADTNFDPETSPNQLSQQFLEGLKVGRDVDDIVDRLATYEPGNLAAALDTRSEKLAFWVNVYNGMVQYLLTEEPARYDDRSAFFSTPRFTVAGHALSPNDIEHGIIRGGENRLGLGFIPQLFTDKFSRTFRIKGGDSRIHFALNCGASDCPPVAIYRPETYDEQIDTRVRAYLAEHATVEERDGQRVLVTSPLFSWFRGDFRDRGGVDDFLVAYGVLEDANKNLDREYENYDWTLETGIWAE
;
A
#
# COMPACT_ATOMS: atom_id res chain seq x y z
N MET A 1 -20.72 -17.97 54.27
CA MET A 1 -20.37 -18.69 53.03
C MET A 1 -20.35 -17.70 51.87
N TYR A 2 -19.20 -17.07 51.61
CA TYR A 2 -19.03 -16.22 50.43
C TYR A 2 -18.72 -17.10 49.22
N ARG A 3 -19.63 -17.15 48.24
CA ARG A 3 -19.37 -17.79 46.95
C ARG A 3 -18.48 -16.85 46.13
N LEU A 4 -17.24 -17.24 45.89
CA LEU A 4 -16.41 -16.70 44.82
C LEU A 4 -17.12 -16.99 43.49
N LEU A 5 -17.66 -15.97 42.83
CA LEU A 5 -17.99 -16.04 41.42
C LEU A 5 -16.66 -16.02 40.64
N SER A 6 -16.23 -17.18 40.15
CA SER A 6 -15.20 -17.26 39.12
C SER A 6 -15.76 -16.65 37.84
N LEU A 7 -15.36 -15.42 37.54
CA LEU A 7 -15.60 -14.78 36.26
C LEU A 7 -14.64 -15.39 35.23
N SER A 8 -15.03 -16.52 34.63
CA SER A 8 -14.34 -17.06 33.47
C SER A 8 -14.62 -16.16 32.27
N LEU A 9 -13.74 -15.19 32.04
CA LEU A 9 -13.73 -14.36 30.84
C LEU A 9 -13.31 -15.23 29.65
N LEU A 10 -14.29 -15.81 28.94
CA LEU A 10 -14.08 -16.44 27.63
C LEU A 10 -13.79 -15.33 26.61
N LEU A 11 -12.52 -14.94 26.50
CA LEU A 11 -12.01 -14.22 25.33
C LEU A 11 -11.91 -15.19 24.16
N LEU A 12 -13.04 -15.49 23.52
CA LEU A 12 -13.07 -16.01 22.16
C LEU A 12 -12.78 -14.85 21.20
N THR A 13 -11.52 -14.42 21.13
CA THR A 13 -11.07 -13.65 19.96
C THR A 13 -11.16 -14.60 18.79
N ALA A 14 -12.20 -14.47 17.96
CA ALA A 14 -12.38 -15.29 16.78
C ALA A 14 -11.16 -15.12 15.87
N CYS A 15 -10.26 -16.10 15.85
CA CYS A 15 -9.06 -16.16 15.01
C CYS A 15 -9.35 -16.44 13.52
N GLY A 16 -10.58 -16.19 13.04
CA GLY A 16 -11.02 -16.54 11.69
C GLY A 16 -10.60 -15.53 10.62
N THR A 17 -10.63 -15.97 9.37
CA THR A 17 -10.66 -15.15 8.14
C THR A 17 -12.06 -15.19 7.53
N TYR A 18 -12.38 -14.29 6.61
CA TYR A 18 -13.56 -14.49 5.75
C TYR A 18 -13.33 -15.71 4.86
N GLN A 19 -14.41 -16.45 4.59
CA GLN A 19 -14.39 -17.57 3.66
C GLN A 19 -14.79 -17.04 2.28
N ALA A 20 -14.08 -17.49 1.24
CA ALA A 20 -14.44 -17.19 -0.14
C ALA A 20 -15.83 -17.78 -0.45
N ASP A 21 -16.71 -16.99 -1.06
CA ASP A 21 -17.97 -17.50 -1.57
C ASP A 21 -17.72 -18.42 -2.78
N THR A 22 -18.28 -19.63 -2.72
CA THR A 22 -18.11 -20.64 -3.77
C THR A 22 -19.00 -20.40 -5.00
N ASN A 23 -20.00 -19.52 -4.89
CA ASN A 23 -20.94 -19.18 -5.98
C ASN A 23 -20.72 -17.74 -6.49
N PHE A 24 -19.52 -17.23 -6.32
CA PHE A 24 -19.17 -15.87 -6.74
C PHE A 24 -19.15 -15.74 -8.26
N ASP A 25 -20.08 -14.96 -8.81
CA ASP A 25 -20.16 -14.59 -10.23
C ASP A 25 -20.55 -13.10 -10.35
N PRO A 26 -19.59 -12.16 -10.28
CA PRO A 26 -19.89 -10.74 -10.27
C PRO A 26 -20.13 -10.19 -11.68
N GLU A 27 -21.07 -9.26 -11.83
CA GLU A 27 -21.19 -8.46 -13.06
C GLU A 27 -19.96 -7.57 -13.30
N THR A 28 -19.30 -7.11 -12.24
CA THR A 28 -18.02 -6.37 -12.28
C THR A 28 -17.11 -6.88 -11.17
N SER A 29 -15.92 -7.36 -11.53
CA SER A 29 -14.97 -7.85 -10.52
C SER A 29 -14.44 -6.68 -9.66
N PRO A 30 -13.99 -6.92 -8.42
CA PRO A 30 -13.37 -5.89 -7.59
C PRO A 30 -12.18 -5.20 -8.26
N ASN A 31 -11.38 -5.96 -9.02
CA ASN A 31 -10.27 -5.40 -9.79
C ASN A 31 -10.74 -4.48 -10.92
N GLN A 32 -11.80 -4.85 -11.65
CA GLN A 32 -12.39 -3.95 -12.65
C GLN A 32 -12.98 -2.69 -11.99
N LEU A 33 -13.62 -2.84 -10.83
CA LEU A 33 -14.19 -1.73 -10.09
C LEU A 33 -13.11 -0.75 -9.60
N SER A 34 -11.99 -1.26 -9.07
CA SER A 34 -10.87 -0.41 -8.63
C SER A 34 -10.14 0.27 -9.80
N GLN A 35 -10.11 -0.36 -10.98
CA GLN A 35 -9.61 0.28 -12.21
C GLN A 35 -10.54 1.41 -12.64
N GLN A 36 -11.85 1.16 -12.72
CA GLN A 36 -12.85 2.16 -13.07
C GLN A 36 -12.83 3.35 -12.10
N PHE A 37 -12.57 3.11 -10.82
CA PHE A 37 -12.42 4.16 -9.82
C PHE A 37 -11.32 5.15 -10.20
N LEU A 38 -10.11 4.64 -10.48
CA LEU A 38 -8.98 5.47 -10.89
C LEU A 38 -9.18 6.10 -12.27
N GLU A 39 -9.78 5.38 -13.21
CA GLU A 39 -10.12 5.93 -14.54
C GLU A 39 -11.09 7.10 -14.42
N GLY A 40 -12.11 6.99 -13.55
CA GLY A 40 -13.07 8.05 -13.25
C GLY A 40 -12.39 9.28 -12.66
N LEU A 41 -11.56 9.10 -11.62
CA LEU A 41 -10.78 10.16 -11.00
C LEU A 41 -9.82 10.84 -12.00
N LYS A 42 -9.15 10.06 -12.86
CA LYS A 42 -8.20 10.56 -13.88
C LYS A 42 -8.86 11.52 -14.86
N VAL A 43 -10.13 11.31 -15.18
CA VAL A 43 -10.89 12.17 -16.11
C VAL A 43 -11.82 13.16 -15.41
N GLY A 44 -11.75 13.27 -14.07
CA GLY A 44 -12.59 14.17 -13.28
C GLY A 44 -14.08 13.82 -13.28
N ARG A 45 -14.43 12.54 -13.41
CA ARG A 45 -15.80 12.05 -13.27
C ARG A 45 -16.15 11.93 -11.79
N ASP A 46 -17.43 12.13 -11.47
CA ASP A 46 -18.02 11.65 -10.22
C ASP A 46 -17.85 10.12 -10.08
N VAL A 47 -17.42 9.68 -8.91
CA VAL A 47 -17.08 8.28 -8.59
C VAL A 47 -17.77 7.80 -7.31
N ASP A 48 -18.74 8.56 -6.79
CA ASP A 48 -19.48 8.22 -5.57
C ASP A 48 -20.16 6.85 -5.69
N ASP A 49 -20.68 6.51 -6.88
CA ASP A 49 -21.28 5.19 -7.14
C ASP A 49 -20.27 4.05 -6.98
N ILE A 50 -19.01 4.28 -7.36
CA ILE A 50 -17.93 3.30 -7.22
C ILE A 50 -17.51 3.18 -5.77
N VAL A 51 -17.42 4.30 -5.04
CA VAL A 51 -17.11 4.33 -3.60
C VAL A 51 -18.19 3.57 -2.81
N ASP A 52 -19.47 3.79 -3.12
CA ASP A 52 -20.58 3.07 -2.50
C ASP A 52 -20.52 1.56 -2.78
N ARG A 53 -20.23 1.17 -4.04
CA ARG A 53 -20.09 -0.24 -4.41
C ARG A 53 -18.91 -0.92 -3.71
N LEU A 54 -17.78 -0.22 -3.55
CA LEU A 54 -16.64 -0.70 -2.76
C LEU A 54 -17.04 -0.88 -1.29
N ALA A 55 -17.81 0.05 -0.74
CA ALA A 55 -18.27 0.02 0.65
C ALA A 55 -19.25 -1.14 0.92
N THR A 56 -20.18 -1.43 0.00
CA THR A 56 -21.21 -2.45 0.19
C THR A 56 -20.82 -3.84 -0.31
N TYR A 57 -19.58 -4.04 -0.77
CA TYR A 57 -19.13 -5.33 -1.27
C TYR A 57 -19.18 -6.40 -0.17
N GLU A 58 -19.67 -7.60 -0.47
CA GLU A 58 -19.67 -8.67 0.53
C GLU A 58 -18.24 -9.18 0.78
N PRO A 59 -17.76 -9.26 2.04
CA PRO A 59 -16.39 -9.70 2.33
C PRO A 59 -16.03 -11.09 1.78
N GLY A 60 -17.00 -12.02 1.74
CA GLY A 60 -16.79 -13.35 1.18
C GLY A 60 -16.59 -13.33 -0.34
N ASN A 61 -17.32 -12.44 -1.03
CA ASN A 61 -17.18 -12.21 -2.47
C ASN A 61 -15.86 -11.53 -2.78
N LEU A 62 -15.46 -10.54 -1.97
CA LEU A 62 -14.14 -9.91 -2.10
C LEU A 62 -13.01 -10.93 -1.89
N ALA A 63 -13.16 -11.83 -0.91
CA ALA A 63 -12.19 -12.89 -0.66
C ALA A 63 -12.14 -13.92 -1.81
N ALA A 64 -13.27 -14.23 -2.44
CA ALA A 64 -13.32 -15.11 -3.60
C ALA A 64 -12.66 -14.49 -4.84
N ALA A 65 -12.83 -13.17 -5.04
CA ALA A 65 -12.28 -12.46 -6.20
C ALA A 65 -10.79 -12.13 -6.10
N LEU A 66 -10.27 -12.06 -4.88
CA LEU A 66 -8.88 -11.71 -4.61
C LEU A 66 -8.13 -12.96 -4.13
N ASP A 67 -8.14 -14.02 -4.94
CA ASP A 67 -7.58 -15.32 -4.57
C ASP A 67 -6.06 -15.37 -4.80
N THR A 68 -5.59 -14.67 -5.83
CA THR A 68 -4.16 -14.57 -6.15
C THR A 68 -3.50 -13.35 -5.52
N ARG A 69 -2.17 -13.41 -5.41
CA ARG A 69 -1.36 -12.29 -4.92
C ARG A 69 -1.50 -11.06 -5.83
N SER A 70 -1.46 -11.23 -7.14
CA SER A 70 -1.54 -10.13 -8.11
C SER A 70 -2.92 -9.48 -8.12
N GLU A 71 -4.00 -10.25 -7.94
CA GLU A 71 -5.35 -9.69 -7.75
C GLU A 71 -5.43 -8.85 -6.48
N LYS A 72 -4.92 -9.35 -5.35
CA LYS A 72 -4.91 -8.57 -4.10
C LYS A 72 -4.10 -7.29 -4.24
N LEU A 73 -2.90 -7.40 -4.80
CA LEU A 73 -2.00 -6.25 -4.94
C LEU A 73 -2.58 -5.19 -5.89
N ALA A 74 -3.04 -5.59 -7.07
CA ALA A 74 -3.68 -4.67 -8.02
C ALA A 74 -4.89 -3.98 -7.40
N PHE A 75 -5.76 -4.73 -6.73
CA PHE A 75 -6.93 -4.17 -6.06
C PHE A 75 -6.54 -3.15 -4.97
N TRP A 76 -5.70 -3.56 -4.00
CA TRP A 76 -5.41 -2.72 -2.85
C TRP A 76 -4.55 -1.50 -3.17
N VAL A 77 -3.62 -1.60 -4.11
CA VAL A 77 -2.86 -0.45 -4.60
C VAL A 77 -3.78 0.54 -5.31
N ASN A 78 -4.69 0.04 -6.17
CA ASN A 78 -5.66 0.91 -6.85
C ASN A 78 -6.59 1.60 -5.85
N VAL A 79 -7.13 0.85 -4.87
CA VAL A 79 -8.05 1.40 -3.86
C VAL A 79 -7.35 2.40 -2.95
N TYR A 80 -6.11 2.14 -2.53
CA TYR A 80 -5.32 3.12 -1.75
C TYR A 80 -5.18 4.43 -2.53
N ASN A 81 -4.64 4.35 -3.75
CA ASN A 81 -4.39 5.53 -4.56
C ASN A 81 -5.69 6.28 -4.88
N GLY A 82 -6.75 5.55 -5.23
CA GLY A 82 -8.05 6.13 -5.53
C GLY A 82 -8.67 6.82 -4.33
N MET A 83 -8.66 6.19 -3.15
CA MET A 83 -9.21 6.79 -1.93
C MET A 83 -8.42 8.02 -1.49
N VAL A 84 -7.09 8.01 -1.63
CA VAL A 84 -6.28 9.20 -1.34
C VAL A 84 -6.65 10.35 -2.28
N GLN A 85 -6.71 10.12 -3.60
CA GLN A 85 -7.09 11.16 -4.57
C GLN A 85 -8.53 11.65 -4.38
N TYR A 86 -9.46 10.73 -4.08
CA TYR A 86 -10.86 11.05 -3.78
C TYR A 86 -10.97 11.94 -2.53
N LEU A 87 -10.33 11.56 -1.42
CA LEU A 87 -10.34 12.35 -0.18
C LEU A 87 -9.65 13.71 -0.32
N LEU A 88 -8.60 13.80 -1.14
CA LEU A 88 -7.92 15.07 -1.45
C LEU A 88 -8.80 16.01 -2.28
N THR A 89 -9.70 15.45 -3.10
CA THR A 89 -10.65 16.24 -3.89
C THR A 89 -11.82 16.72 -3.03
N GLU A 90 -12.39 15.83 -2.21
CA GLU A 90 -13.55 16.14 -1.37
C GLU A 90 -13.22 17.04 -0.18
N GLU A 91 -12.06 16.82 0.47
CA GLU A 91 -11.72 17.50 1.72
C GLU A 91 -10.25 17.95 1.80
N PRO A 92 -9.77 18.79 0.85
CA PRO A 92 -8.35 19.14 0.73
C PRO A 92 -7.76 19.78 2.00
N ALA A 93 -8.54 20.59 2.72
CA ALA A 93 -8.09 21.24 3.96
C ALA A 93 -7.70 20.24 5.06
N ARG A 94 -8.18 18.99 4.99
CA ARG A 94 -7.82 17.96 5.98
C ARG A 94 -6.39 17.44 5.77
N TYR A 95 -5.77 17.70 4.63
CA TYR A 95 -4.39 17.32 4.37
C TYR A 95 -3.39 18.13 5.22
N ASP A 96 -3.80 19.29 5.75
CA ASP A 96 -2.98 20.10 6.64
C ASP A 96 -2.52 19.30 7.87
N ASP A 97 -3.39 18.43 8.40
CA ASP A 97 -3.01 17.38 9.36
C ASP A 97 -2.88 16.03 8.64
N ARG A 98 -1.74 15.84 7.97
CA ARG A 98 -1.40 14.59 7.28
C ARG A 98 -1.52 13.38 8.21
N SER A 99 -1.09 13.50 9.47
CA SER A 99 -1.13 12.37 10.40
C SER A 99 -2.57 11.91 10.62
N ALA A 100 -3.49 12.85 10.87
CA ALA A 100 -4.91 12.55 11.00
C ALA A 100 -5.54 12.11 9.66
N PHE A 101 -5.12 12.69 8.53
CA PHE A 101 -5.58 12.32 7.19
C PHE A 101 -5.35 10.83 6.90
N PHE A 102 -4.13 10.35 7.12
CA PHE A 102 -3.78 8.96 6.81
C PHE A 102 -4.19 7.95 7.88
N SER A 103 -4.43 8.37 9.13
CA SER A 103 -4.71 7.45 10.25
C SER A 103 -6.17 7.36 10.67
N THR A 104 -7.00 8.33 10.29
CA THR A 104 -8.42 8.35 10.67
C THR A 104 -9.23 7.51 9.68
N PRO A 105 -10.07 6.55 10.13
CA PRO A 105 -10.97 5.84 9.22
C PRO A 105 -11.93 6.81 8.53
N ARG A 106 -11.97 6.79 7.20
CA ARG A 106 -12.71 7.77 6.38
C ARG A 106 -13.50 7.19 5.22
N PHE A 107 -13.25 5.93 4.88
CA PHE A 107 -13.98 5.22 3.85
C PHE A 107 -14.25 3.79 4.30
N THR A 108 -15.11 3.10 3.56
CA THR A 108 -15.48 1.72 3.85
C THR A 108 -15.12 0.87 2.64
N VAL A 109 -14.56 -0.32 2.87
CA VAL A 109 -14.40 -1.35 1.85
C VAL A 109 -14.94 -2.65 2.40
N ALA A 110 -15.86 -3.26 1.67
CA ALA A 110 -16.56 -4.48 2.05
C ALA A 110 -17.09 -4.46 3.50
N GLY A 111 -17.85 -3.42 3.85
CA GLY A 111 -18.44 -3.24 5.18
C GLY A 111 -17.45 -2.95 6.31
N HIS A 112 -16.17 -2.74 6.01
CA HIS A 112 -15.14 -2.43 7.00
C HIS A 112 -14.62 -1.00 6.85
N ALA A 113 -14.70 -0.22 7.93
CA ALA A 113 -14.18 1.15 7.96
C ALA A 113 -12.64 1.14 7.97
N LEU A 114 -12.03 1.90 7.07
CA LEU A 114 -10.60 1.92 6.82
C LEU A 114 -10.07 3.35 6.70
N SER A 115 -8.80 3.50 7.08
CA SER A 115 -7.94 4.63 6.73
C SER A 115 -6.92 4.22 5.66
N PRO A 116 -6.26 5.19 4.99
CA PRO A 116 -5.13 4.87 4.11
C PRO A 116 -4.04 4.03 4.80
N ASN A 117 -3.71 4.33 6.07
CA ASN A 117 -2.72 3.57 6.84
C ASN A 117 -3.16 2.13 7.10
N ASP A 118 -4.47 1.88 7.26
CA ASP A 118 -4.96 0.51 7.44
C ASP A 118 -4.74 -0.32 6.18
N ILE A 119 -4.92 0.26 4.99
CA ILE A 119 -4.58 -0.41 3.73
C ILE A 119 -3.06 -0.57 3.60
N GLU A 120 -2.30 0.52 3.73
CA GLU A 120 -0.85 0.47 3.50
C GLU A 120 -0.15 -0.49 4.46
N HIS A 121 -0.34 -0.29 5.76
CA HIS A 121 0.40 -1.03 6.78
C HIS A 121 -0.28 -2.35 7.14
N GLY A 122 -1.60 -2.36 7.27
CA GLY A 122 -2.39 -3.54 7.65
C GLY A 122 -2.51 -4.57 6.53
N ILE A 123 -2.61 -4.11 5.27
CA ILE A 123 -2.87 -4.99 4.12
C ILE A 123 -1.64 -5.14 3.23
N ILE A 124 -1.19 -4.06 2.58
CA ILE A 124 -0.19 -4.10 1.50
C ILE A 124 1.21 -4.48 2.02
N ARG A 125 1.64 -3.87 3.13
CA ARG A 125 2.91 -4.19 3.80
C ARG A 125 2.86 -5.48 4.62
N GLY A 126 1.75 -6.21 4.59
CA GLY A 126 1.62 -7.52 5.25
C GLY A 126 1.33 -7.48 6.74
N GLY A 127 0.82 -6.36 7.26
CA GLY A 127 0.52 -6.19 8.69
C GLY A 127 1.71 -5.70 9.49
N GLU A 128 2.58 -4.88 8.89
CA GLU A 128 3.69 -4.22 9.58
C GLU A 128 3.18 -3.04 10.42
N ASN A 129 3.88 -2.73 11.51
CA ASN A 129 3.60 -1.57 12.32
C ASN A 129 4.21 -0.32 11.66
N ARG A 130 3.43 0.76 11.59
CA ARG A 130 3.87 2.07 11.09
C ARG A 130 5.20 2.53 11.69
N LEU A 131 5.37 2.37 13.00
CA LEU A 131 6.55 2.82 13.75
C LEU A 131 7.67 1.77 13.81
N GLY A 132 7.49 0.63 13.12
CA GLY A 132 8.40 -0.50 13.16
C GLY A 132 9.51 -0.50 12.12
N LEU A 133 9.59 0.51 11.25
CA LEU A 133 10.52 0.56 10.10
C LEU A 133 10.44 -0.69 9.18
N GLY A 134 9.33 -1.43 9.23
CA GLY A 134 9.16 -2.71 8.53
C GLY A 134 9.69 -3.95 9.23
N PHE A 135 10.02 -3.86 10.53
CA PHE A 135 10.56 -4.96 11.33
C PHE A 135 9.62 -5.47 12.42
N ILE A 136 8.51 -4.77 12.68
CA ILE A 136 7.63 -5.04 13.82
C ILE A 136 6.23 -5.30 13.28
N PRO A 137 5.72 -6.54 13.34
CA PRO A 137 4.35 -6.82 12.92
C PRO A 137 3.33 -6.27 13.91
N GLN A 138 2.11 -6.03 13.43
CA GLN A 138 0.96 -5.71 14.27
C GLN A 138 0.55 -6.94 15.09
N LEU A 139 0.49 -6.79 16.42
CA LEU A 139 0.26 -7.91 17.34
C LEU A 139 -1.23 -8.32 17.47
N PHE A 140 -2.16 -7.47 17.02
CA PHE A 140 -3.60 -7.67 17.17
C PHE A 140 -4.39 -7.34 15.89
N THR A 141 -4.01 -7.95 14.76
CA THR A 141 -4.78 -7.82 13.51
C THR A 141 -6.17 -8.47 13.59
N ASP A 142 -7.15 -7.73 13.10
CA ASP A 142 -8.55 -8.13 13.04
C ASP A 142 -8.84 -9.15 11.91
N LYS A 143 -10.10 -9.58 11.80
CA LYS A 143 -10.52 -10.57 10.78
C LYS A 143 -10.32 -10.05 9.36
N PHE A 144 -10.56 -8.76 9.13
CA PHE A 144 -10.44 -8.13 7.82
C PHE A 144 -8.99 -8.16 7.33
N SER A 145 -8.09 -7.57 8.11
CA SER A 145 -6.65 -7.52 7.79
C SER A 145 -6.06 -8.91 7.64
N ARG A 146 -6.43 -9.87 8.51
CA ARG A 146 -5.95 -11.26 8.37
C ARG A 146 -6.35 -11.93 7.06
N THR A 147 -7.51 -11.57 6.50
CA THR A 147 -8.03 -12.13 5.25
C THR A 147 -7.33 -11.52 4.04
N PHE A 148 -7.19 -10.20 4.03
CA PHE A 148 -6.78 -9.46 2.83
C PHE A 148 -5.30 -9.12 2.76
N ARG A 149 -4.56 -9.18 3.88
CA ARG A 149 -3.13 -8.84 3.90
C ARG A 149 -2.31 -9.63 2.88
N ILE A 150 -1.34 -8.94 2.30
CA ILE A 150 -0.33 -9.50 1.43
C ILE A 150 0.72 -10.19 2.30
N LYS A 151 0.68 -11.52 2.36
CA LYS A 151 1.68 -12.30 3.12
C LYS A 151 3.09 -11.97 2.57
N GLY A 152 3.98 -11.55 3.47
CA GLY A 152 5.35 -11.15 3.14
C GLY A 152 5.52 -9.71 2.64
N GLY A 153 4.43 -8.94 2.49
CA GLY A 153 4.47 -7.59 1.93
C GLY A 153 4.90 -7.56 0.46
N ASP A 154 5.08 -6.37 -0.10
CA ASP A 154 5.74 -6.13 -1.39
C ASP A 154 6.50 -4.80 -1.34
N SER A 155 7.84 -4.82 -1.34
CA SER A 155 8.64 -3.60 -1.20
C SER A 155 8.48 -2.60 -2.35
N ARG A 156 8.00 -3.04 -3.52
CA ARG A 156 7.84 -2.16 -4.69
C ARG A 156 6.75 -1.11 -4.51
N ILE A 157 5.85 -1.31 -3.55
CA ILE A 157 4.70 -0.43 -3.30
C ILE A 157 5.12 0.97 -2.88
N HIS A 158 6.31 1.10 -2.27
CA HIS A 158 6.89 2.41 -1.90
C HIS A 158 7.14 3.31 -3.12
N PHE A 159 7.14 2.73 -4.32
CA PHE A 159 7.30 3.42 -5.61
C PHE A 159 6.02 3.41 -6.45
N ALA A 160 4.87 3.05 -5.85
CA ALA A 160 3.57 2.93 -6.51
C ALA A 160 2.42 3.60 -5.74
N LEU A 161 2.55 3.76 -4.43
CA LEU A 161 1.57 4.45 -3.61
C LEU A 161 1.79 5.97 -3.69
N ASN A 162 0.74 6.69 -4.03
CA ASN A 162 0.74 8.14 -4.08
C ASN A 162 0.03 8.72 -2.85
N CYS A 163 0.81 9.45 -2.07
CA CYS A 163 0.43 10.13 -0.83
C CYS A 163 0.00 11.59 -1.03
N GLY A 164 -0.07 12.07 -2.28
CA GLY A 164 -0.33 13.46 -2.61
C GLY A 164 0.81 14.44 -2.30
N ALA A 165 2.00 13.98 -1.92
CA ALA A 165 3.18 14.84 -1.87
C ALA A 165 3.87 14.91 -3.25
N SER A 166 4.59 16.01 -3.52
CA SER A 166 5.29 16.28 -4.79
C SER A 166 6.25 15.16 -5.19
N ASP A 167 7.01 14.62 -4.24
CA ASP A 167 7.94 13.51 -4.49
C ASP A 167 7.26 12.12 -4.45
N CYS A 168 5.92 12.05 -4.39
CA CYS A 168 5.21 10.77 -4.49
C CYS A 168 5.17 10.33 -5.99
N PRO A 169 5.33 9.02 -6.27
CA PRO A 169 5.27 8.51 -7.64
C PRO A 169 3.92 8.81 -8.31
N PRO A 170 3.88 9.06 -9.63
CA PRO A 170 2.63 9.28 -10.36
C PRO A 170 1.63 8.13 -10.17
N VAL A 171 0.34 8.45 -10.05
CA VAL A 171 -0.72 7.45 -9.89
C VAL A 171 -0.85 6.61 -11.15
N ALA A 172 -0.79 5.28 -11.01
CA ALA A 172 -0.98 4.32 -12.08
C ALA A 172 -2.19 3.40 -11.81
N ILE A 173 -2.73 2.81 -12.87
CA ILE A 173 -3.88 1.90 -12.81
C ILE A 173 -3.38 0.47 -13.03
N TYR A 174 -3.49 -0.36 -12.00
CA TYR A 174 -2.95 -1.71 -12.01
C TYR A 174 -3.98 -2.76 -12.41
N ARG A 175 -3.55 -3.72 -13.22
CA ARG A 175 -4.33 -4.89 -13.65
C ARG A 175 -3.69 -6.16 -13.08
N PRO A 176 -4.46 -7.13 -12.56
CA PRO A 176 -3.89 -8.35 -11.99
C PRO A 176 -2.96 -9.10 -12.94
N GLU A 177 -3.31 -9.15 -14.23
CA GLU A 177 -2.61 -9.92 -15.26
C GLU A 177 -1.22 -9.35 -15.58
N THR A 178 -1.06 -8.03 -15.44
CA THR A 178 0.18 -7.30 -15.77
C THR A 178 0.79 -6.61 -14.55
N TYR A 179 0.32 -6.91 -13.33
CA TYR A 179 0.66 -6.17 -12.12
C TYR A 179 2.17 -6.06 -11.93
N ASP A 180 2.88 -7.19 -12.02
CA ASP A 180 4.32 -7.26 -11.79
C ASP A 180 5.12 -6.41 -12.78
N GLU A 181 4.77 -6.46 -14.07
CA GLU A 181 5.42 -5.66 -15.11
C GLU A 181 5.14 -4.16 -14.92
N GLN A 182 3.89 -3.81 -14.59
CA GLN A 182 3.48 -2.43 -14.36
C GLN A 182 4.22 -1.82 -13.16
N ILE A 183 4.28 -2.54 -12.03
CA ILE A 183 4.93 -2.03 -10.85
C ILE A 183 6.46 -2.00 -10.99
N ASP A 184 7.07 -2.98 -11.65
CA ASP A 184 8.51 -2.97 -11.93
C ASP A 184 8.90 -1.79 -12.82
N THR A 185 8.03 -1.43 -13.79
CA THR A 185 8.23 -0.24 -14.62
C THR A 185 8.21 1.04 -13.77
N ARG A 186 7.31 1.13 -12.78
CA ARG A 186 7.26 2.29 -11.87
C ARG A 186 8.50 2.38 -10.99
N VAL A 187 8.96 1.25 -10.44
CA VAL A 187 10.20 1.20 -9.65
C VAL A 187 11.39 1.67 -10.48
N ARG A 188 11.54 1.18 -11.72
CA ARG A 188 12.64 1.61 -12.60
C ARG A 188 12.58 3.09 -12.91
N ALA A 189 11.39 3.62 -13.21
CA ALA A 189 11.20 5.04 -13.47
C ALA A 189 11.60 5.90 -12.26
N TYR A 190 11.10 5.56 -11.07
CA TYR A 190 11.43 6.29 -9.84
C TYR A 190 12.93 6.22 -9.52
N LEU A 191 13.55 5.05 -9.62
CA LEU A 191 14.97 4.89 -9.32
C LEU A 191 15.88 5.57 -10.34
N ALA A 192 15.47 5.67 -11.60
CA ALA A 192 16.24 6.41 -12.60
C ALA A 192 16.32 7.92 -12.29
N GLU A 193 15.35 8.44 -11.55
CA GLU A 193 15.27 9.85 -11.15
C GLU A 193 15.90 10.10 -9.77
N HIS A 194 15.67 9.19 -8.81
CA HIS A 194 16.02 9.37 -7.39
C HIS A 194 17.10 8.41 -6.87
N ALA A 195 17.91 7.83 -7.73
CA ALA A 195 19.03 7.00 -7.29
C ALA A 195 20.23 7.15 -8.23
N THR A 196 21.33 7.66 -7.67
CA THR A 196 22.58 7.84 -8.41
C THR A 196 23.78 7.46 -7.54
N VAL A 197 24.79 6.85 -8.18
CA VAL A 197 26.08 6.60 -7.54
C VAL A 197 27.02 7.73 -7.94
N GLU A 198 27.44 8.51 -6.96
CA GLU A 198 28.35 9.63 -7.14
C GLU A 198 29.75 9.29 -6.65
N GLU A 199 30.77 9.84 -7.32
CA GLU A 199 32.15 9.83 -6.83
C GLU A 199 32.46 11.15 -6.13
N ARG A 200 32.78 11.07 -4.83
CA ARG A 200 33.13 12.21 -3.98
C ARG A 200 34.41 11.88 -3.20
N ASP A 201 35.43 12.73 -3.32
CA ASP A 201 36.72 12.56 -2.64
C ASP A 201 37.38 11.17 -2.82
N GLY A 202 37.18 10.55 -3.98
CA GLY A 202 37.70 9.21 -4.30
C GLY A 202 36.91 8.06 -3.68
N GLN A 203 35.74 8.33 -3.10
CA GLN A 203 34.79 7.35 -2.58
C GLN A 203 33.50 7.36 -3.40
N ARG A 204 32.87 6.20 -3.55
CA ARG A 204 31.55 6.07 -4.18
C ARG A 204 30.47 6.14 -3.11
N VAL A 205 29.49 6.99 -3.31
CA VAL A 205 28.34 7.19 -2.41
C VAL A 205 27.06 7.02 -3.22
N LEU A 206 26.11 6.25 -2.69
CA LEU A 206 24.78 6.16 -3.26
C LEU A 206 23.91 7.28 -2.68
N VAL A 207 23.50 8.22 -3.53
CA VAL A 207 22.48 9.22 -3.19
C VAL A 207 21.14 8.66 -3.64
N THR A 208 20.17 8.56 -2.72
CA THR A 208 18.86 7.99 -3.04
C THR A 208 17.70 8.49 -2.18
N SER A 209 16.48 8.08 -2.49
CA SER A 209 15.27 8.43 -1.73
C SER A 209 15.28 7.92 -0.27
N PRO A 210 14.78 8.72 0.70
CA PRO A 210 14.66 8.31 2.10
C PRO A 210 13.67 7.18 2.34
N LEU A 211 12.87 6.78 1.34
CA LEU A 211 12.03 5.58 1.40
C LEU A 211 12.84 4.33 1.80
N PHE A 212 14.07 4.23 1.30
CA PHE A 212 15.01 3.16 1.67
C PHE A 212 15.52 3.24 3.10
N SER A 213 15.31 4.37 3.79
CA SER A 213 15.59 4.55 5.21
C SER A 213 14.36 4.22 6.08
N TRP A 214 13.20 4.75 5.72
CA TRP A 214 11.97 4.63 6.50
C TRP A 214 11.38 3.21 6.47
N PHE A 215 11.55 2.50 5.36
CA PHE A 215 10.96 1.18 5.13
C PHE A 215 11.99 0.06 4.98
N ARG A 216 13.17 0.20 5.60
CA ARG A 216 14.29 -0.76 5.50
C ARG A 216 13.87 -2.22 5.64
N GLY A 217 12.98 -2.53 6.58
CA GLY A 217 12.54 -3.90 6.86
C GLY A 217 11.64 -4.50 5.78
N ASP A 218 10.95 -3.67 4.99
CA ASP A 218 10.04 -4.12 3.93
C ASP A 218 10.83 -4.74 2.76
N PHE A 219 12.04 -4.25 2.47
CA PHE A 219 12.91 -4.73 1.39
C PHE A 219 13.48 -6.14 1.62
N ARG A 220 13.25 -6.75 2.79
CA ARG A 220 13.67 -8.13 3.08
C ARG A 220 12.97 -9.16 2.20
N ASP A 221 11.82 -8.82 1.61
CA ASP A 221 11.14 -9.64 0.61
C ASP A 221 12.01 -9.91 -0.64
N ARG A 222 13.02 -9.07 -0.87
CA ARG A 222 13.97 -9.14 -1.99
C ARG A 222 15.42 -9.22 -1.55
N GLY A 223 15.70 -9.70 -0.34
CA GLY A 223 17.07 -9.86 0.18
C GLY A 223 17.64 -8.61 0.87
N GLY A 224 16.89 -7.51 0.88
CA GLY A 224 17.28 -6.24 1.49
C GLY A 224 17.45 -5.14 0.44
N VAL A 225 17.81 -3.94 0.91
CA VAL A 225 17.87 -2.76 0.06
C VAL A 225 18.95 -2.87 -1.02
N ASP A 226 20.12 -3.43 -0.71
CA ASP A 226 21.19 -3.64 -1.69
C ASP A 226 20.76 -4.58 -2.80
N ASP A 227 20.18 -5.73 -2.45
CA ASP A 227 19.69 -6.72 -3.41
C ASP A 227 18.55 -6.17 -4.28
N PHE A 228 17.66 -5.35 -3.69
CA PHE A 228 16.64 -4.61 -4.42
C PHE A 228 17.27 -3.69 -5.48
N LEU A 229 18.23 -2.86 -5.08
CA LEU A 229 18.89 -1.92 -5.98
C LEU A 229 19.71 -2.61 -7.07
N VAL A 230 20.30 -3.77 -6.77
CA VAL A 230 20.96 -4.61 -7.78
C VAL A 230 19.94 -5.18 -8.76
N ALA A 231 18.80 -5.68 -8.29
CA ALA A 231 17.74 -6.23 -9.14
C ALA A 231 17.16 -5.18 -10.11
N TYR A 232 17.12 -3.91 -9.71
CA TYR A 232 16.67 -2.82 -10.55
C TYR A 232 17.77 -2.08 -11.33
N GLY A 233 19.04 -2.48 -11.16
CA GLY A 233 20.17 -1.99 -11.94
C GLY A 233 20.76 -0.65 -11.48
N VAL A 234 20.46 -0.22 -10.25
CA VAL A 234 21.09 0.97 -9.63
C VAL A 234 22.48 0.63 -9.10
N LEU A 235 22.63 -0.56 -8.52
CA LEU A 235 23.90 -1.06 -8.02
C LEU A 235 24.36 -2.28 -8.82
N GLU A 236 25.67 -2.50 -8.83
CA GLU A 236 26.26 -3.77 -9.21
C GLU A 236 26.48 -4.63 -7.95
N ASP A 237 26.52 -5.95 -8.10
CA ASP A 237 26.76 -6.86 -6.97
C ASP A 237 28.08 -6.57 -6.25
N ALA A 238 29.11 -6.18 -7.01
CA ALA A 238 30.42 -5.78 -6.48
C ALA A 238 30.38 -4.47 -5.65
N ASN A 239 29.32 -3.68 -5.79
CA ASN A 239 29.15 -2.37 -5.19
C ASN A 239 28.00 -2.35 -4.17
N LYS A 240 27.69 -3.50 -3.56
CA LYS A 240 26.83 -3.54 -2.36
C LYS A 240 27.53 -2.86 -1.18
N ASN A 241 26.75 -2.36 -0.23
CA ASN A 241 27.21 -1.65 0.97
C ASN A 241 27.94 -0.32 0.72
N LEU A 242 27.67 0.38 -0.39
CA LEU A 242 28.09 1.78 -0.50
C LEU A 242 27.48 2.60 0.63
N ASP A 243 28.22 3.63 1.05
CA ASP A 243 27.67 4.65 1.93
C ASP A 243 26.47 5.31 1.25
N ARG A 244 25.44 5.61 2.05
CA ARG A 244 24.15 6.10 1.56
C ARG A 244 23.86 7.47 2.11
N GLU A 245 23.54 8.38 1.20
CA GLU A 245 22.95 9.66 1.51
C GLU A 245 21.52 9.70 0.99
N TYR A 246 20.65 10.37 1.74
CA TYR A 246 19.25 10.47 1.39
C TYR A 246 18.91 11.88 0.92
N GLU A 247 18.23 11.97 -0.21
CA GLU A 247 17.69 13.23 -0.72
C GLU A 247 16.63 13.80 0.24
N ASN A 248 16.40 15.11 0.16
CA ASN A 248 15.25 15.72 0.81
C ASN A 248 13.98 15.23 0.11
N TYR A 249 12.95 14.92 0.88
CA TYR A 249 11.64 14.53 0.34
C TYR A 249 10.69 15.71 0.43
N ASP A 250 10.23 16.22 -0.71
CA ASP A 250 9.28 17.31 -0.78
C ASP A 250 7.87 16.82 -0.47
N TRP A 251 7.37 17.25 0.69
CA TRP A 251 6.04 16.93 1.19
C TRP A 251 4.97 17.90 0.70
N THR A 252 5.31 18.88 -0.14
CA THR A 252 4.35 19.85 -0.69
C THR A 252 3.21 19.11 -1.37
N LEU A 253 1.96 19.54 -1.11
CA LEU A 253 0.79 18.87 -1.67
C LEU A 253 0.75 19.07 -3.18
N GLU A 254 0.75 17.97 -3.93
CA GLU A 254 0.60 17.94 -5.38
C GLU A 254 -0.33 16.79 -5.77
N THR A 255 -1.35 17.12 -6.57
CA THR A 255 -2.43 16.19 -6.92
C THR A 255 -2.63 16.15 -8.42
N GLY A 256 -3.28 15.08 -8.92
CA GLY A 256 -3.53 14.94 -10.35
C GLY A 256 -2.30 14.54 -11.18
N ILE A 257 -1.25 14.03 -10.54
CA ILE A 257 -0.09 13.46 -11.23
C ILE A 257 -0.40 12.01 -11.59
N TRP A 258 -0.60 11.74 -12.88
CA TRP A 258 -0.91 10.40 -13.40
C TRP A 258 0.24 9.87 -14.25
N ALA A 259 0.52 8.58 -14.12
CA ALA A 259 1.40 7.90 -15.06
C ALA A 259 0.78 7.90 -16.46
N GLU A 260 1.63 8.12 -17.47
CA GLU A 260 1.33 7.87 -18.88
C GLU A 260 1.11 6.38 -19.16
#